data_AF-A0A936PQQ1-F1
#
_entry.id   AF-A0A936PQQ1-F1
#
_cell.length_a   1.000
_cell.length_b   1.000
_cell.length_c   1.000
_cell.angle_alpha   90.00
_cell.angle_beta   90.00
_cell.angle_gamma   90.00
#
_symmetry.space_group_name_H-M   'P 1'
#
loop_
_entity.id
_entity.type
_entity.pdbx_description
1 polymer ?
#
loop_
_entity_poly.entity_id
_entity_poly.type
_entity_poly.pdbx_seq_one_letter_code
_entity_poly.pdbx_strand_id
1 'polypeptide(L)'
;MSVIREGDGAVLAEGPVVMAQSGAWDAWRDSSFLAVSLDAAEPVRVVIEDMEQMSSLDHYQRYTGGLGGGDAACNHVNVAAMKLLPLAGEAAPTVSPAVALDGVDDIDAVDPAAVVSAGAGLESWSRVGLTWDAEALTLVVNSRAFEEDYAPFVLYVEADAGPAVPTTGFEYSGLTPALPFTPTHSITLRRQSDSGDGLGPWAGVWAWTGSDWSQHLRFEPGVTMFTAADDHTISARVPWSVLGSPSTLRIVGHVVWAQPFEEWKELVPYNHTPWAASVSGYAELDLSAPPEVSLWTVR
;
A
#
# COMPACT_ATOMS: atom_id res chain seq x y z
N MET A 1 -20.26 14.26 9.56
CA MET A 1 -18.88 14.10 9.04
C MET A 1 -18.26 15.49 9.01
N SER A 2 -17.01 15.59 9.44
CA SER A 2 -16.26 16.84 9.50
C SER A 2 -14.87 16.63 8.88
N VAL A 3 -14.40 17.60 8.12
CA VAL A 3 -13.06 17.65 7.54
C VAL A 3 -12.31 18.78 8.22
N ILE A 4 -11.22 18.46 8.92
CA ILE A 4 -10.52 19.37 9.83
C ILE A 4 -9.08 19.50 9.37
N ARG A 5 -8.58 20.72 9.18
CA ARG A 5 -7.15 20.95 8.91
C ARG A 5 -6.33 20.59 10.14
N GLU A 6 -5.25 19.81 9.98
CA GLU A 6 -4.46 19.38 11.13
C GLU A 6 -3.61 20.49 11.76
N GLY A 7 -3.15 21.46 10.97
CA GLY A 7 -2.24 22.51 11.46
C GLY A 7 -2.84 23.45 12.51
N ASP A 8 -4.11 23.82 12.35
CA ASP A 8 -4.80 24.79 13.21
C ASP A 8 -6.13 24.28 13.79
N GLY A 9 -6.57 23.08 13.41
CA GLY A 9 -7.85 22.51 13.81
C GLY A 9 -9.07 23.16 13.15
N ALA A 10 -8.88 23.97 12.10
CA ALA A 10 -10.00 24.62 11.42
C ALA A 10 -10.88 23.59 10.70
N VAL A 11 -12.20 23.68 10.93
CA VAL A 11 -13.18 22.87 10.20
C VAL A 11 -13.34 23.44 8.79
N LEU A 12 -12.90 22.68 7.78
CA LEU A 12 -12.97 23.06 6.36
C LEU A 12 -14.35 22.77 5.76
N ALA A 13 -14.98 21.69 6.21
CA ALA A 13 -16.35 21.33 5.85
C ALA A 13 -16.95 20.46 6.95
N GLU A 14 -18.25 20.62 7.18
CA GLU A 14 -19.03 19.80 8.10
C GLU A 14 -20.42 19.61 7.53
N GLY A 15 -20.93 18.39 7.62
CA GLY A 15 -22.29 18.12 7.18
C GLY A 15 -22.72 16.66 7.36
N PRO A 16 -24.02 16.42 7.13
CA PRO A 16 -24.57 15.08 7.17
C PRO A 16 -24.07 14.28 5.96
N VAL A 17 -23.62 13.06 6.21
CA VAL A 17 -23.41 12.05 5.18
C VAL A 17 -24.41 10.93 5.40
N VAL A 18 -25.24 10.67 4.39
CA VAL A 18 -26.31 9.69 4.45
C VAL A 18 -25.77 8.35 3.98
N MET A 19 -25.81 7.36 4.87
CA MET A 19 -25.45 5.97 4.61
C MET A 19 -26.74 5.13 4.64
N ALA A 20 -27.35 4.93 3.48
CA ALA A 20 -28.64 4.24 3.39
C ALA A 20 -28.51 2.77 3.78
N GLN A 21 -29.51 2.24 4.52
CA GLN A 21 -29.60 0.83 4.83
C GLN A 21 -29.59 -0.02 3.55
N SER A 22 -28.66 -0.97 3.47
CA SER A 22 -28.49 -1.87 2.32
C SER A 22 -29.41 -3.10 2.37
N GLY A 23 -29.92 -3.45 3.55
CA GLY A 23 -30.77 -4.62 3.78
C GLY A 23 -30.00 -5.92 4.03
N ALA A 24 -28.67 -5.93 3.83
CA ALA A 24 -27.78 -7.06 4.09
C ALA A 24 -26.35 -6.58 4.37
N TRP A 25 -25.61 -7.29 5.22
CA TRP A 25 -24.25 -6.91 5.66
C TRP A 25 -23.18 -7.05 4.58
N ASP A 26 -23.45 -7.85 3.56
CA ASP A 26 -22.60 -8.09 2.38
C ASP A 26 -22.92 -7.16 1.20
N ALA A 27 -23.96 -6.32 1.33
CA ALA A 27 -24.37 -5.38 0.29
C ALA A 27 -23.73 -4.00 0.51
N TRP A 28 -22.70 -3.70 -0.29
CA TRP A 28 -21.99 -2.41 -0.26
C TRP A 28 -22.67 -1.37 -1.15
N ARG A 29 -22.77 -0.13 -0.65
CA ARG A 29 -23.36 1.02 -1.37
C ARG A 29 -22.62 2.30 -1.04
N ASP A 30 -22.68 3.26 -1.96
CA ASP A 30 -22.11 4.58 -1.76
C ASP A 30 -23.00 5.43 -0.84
N SER A 31 -22.34 6.28 -0.04
CA SER A 31 -23.00 7.31 0.75
C SER A 31 -23.28 8.57 -0.08
N SER A 32 -23.98 9.55 0.50
CA SER A 32 -23.98 10.91 -0.06
C SER A 32 -22.59 11.56 -0.01
N PHE A 33 -22.41 12.64 -0.76
CA PHE A 33 -21.16 13.42 -0.79
C PHE A 33 -21.18 14.59 0.19
N LEU A 34 -20.01 14.89 0.77
CA LEU A 34 -19.72 16.15 1.43
C LEU A 34 -18.75 16.94 0.54
N ALA A 35 -19.19 18.07 0.01
CA ALA A 35 -18.32 18.94 -0.79
C ALA A 35 -17.37 19.72 0.14
N VAL A 36 -16.07 19.73 -0.20
CA VAL A 36 -15.03 20.44 0.55
C VAL A 36 -14.00 21.00 -0.41
N SER A 37 -13.51 22.22 -0.13
CA SER A 37 -12.34 22.78 -0.83
C SER A 37 -11.09 22.38 -0.05
N LEU A 38 -10.18 21.66 -0.71
CA LEU A 38 -8.94 21.18 -0.13
C LEU A 38 -7.74 21.84 -0.81
N ASP A 39 -6.71 22.14 -0.02
CA ASP A 39 -5.38 22.46 -0.51
C ASP A 39 -4.54 21.18 -0.48
N ALA A 40 -3.93 20.81 -1.60
CA ALA A 40 -3.11 19.61 -1.69
C ALA A 40 -1.86 19.64 -0.79
N ALA A 41 -1.42 20.82 -0.36
CA ALA A 41 -0.28 20.98 0.53
C ALA A 41 -0.66 20.90 2.03
N GLU A 42 -1.94 20.84 2.38
CA GLU A 42 -2.40 20.88 3.77
C GLU A 42 -2.97 19.53 4.22
N PRO A 43 -2.39 18.87 5.24
CA PRO A 43 -2.96 17.65 5.79
C PRO A 43 -4.30 17.93 6.47
N VAL A 44 -5.25 17.02 6.27
CA VAL A 44 -6.59 17.07 6.84
C VAL A 44 -6.93 15.77 7.56
N ARG A 45 -7.67 15.90 8.66
CA ARG A 45 -8.28 14.82 9.40
C ARG A 45 -9.76 14.77 9.07
N VAL A 46 -10.24 13.59 8.68
CA VAL A 46 -11.66 13.31 8.45
C VAL A 46 -12.23 12.63 9.69
N VAL A 47 -13.31 13.19 10.23
CA VAL A 47 -14.01 12.67 11.40
C VAL A 47 -15.43 12.26 11.00
N ILE A 48 -15.78 11.01 11.26
CA ILE A 48 -17.13 10.47 11.09
C ILE A 48 -17.69 10.23 12.48
N GLU A 49 -18.75 10.95 12.82
CA GLU A 49 -19.46 10.87 14.09
C GLU A 49 -20.93 10.61 13.81
N ASP A 50 -21.56 9.92 14.74
CA ASP A 50 -23.00 9.70 14.74
C ASP A 50 -23.74 11.02 14.91
N MET A 51 -24.80 11.19 14.12
CA MET A 51 -25.79 12.23 14.39
C MET A 51 -26.91 11.66 15.27
N GLU A 52 -27.71 12.57 15.85
CA GLU A 52 -28.93 12.20 16.56
C GLU A 52 -29.84 11.40 15.60
N GLN A 53 -30.11 10.15 15.99
CA GLN A 53 -30.76 9.17 15.14
C GLN A 53 -32.07 8.73 15.77
N MET A 54 -33.07 8.45 14.95
CA MET A 54 -34.40 8.10 15.43
C MET A 54 -34.39 6.85 16.32
N SER A 55 -33.41 5.95 16.13
CA SER A 55 -33.23 4.77 16.99
C SER A 55 -32.94 5.08 18.46
N SER A 56 -32.54 6.31 18.82
CA SER A 56 -32.37 6.71 20.23
C SER A 56 -33.68 7.08 20.91
N LEU A 57 -34.77 7.27 20.15
CA LEU A 57 -36.07 7.65 20.71
C LEU A 57 -36.83 6.40 21.17
N ASP A 58 -37.30 6.40 22.41
CA ASP A 58 -38.00 5.30 23.09
C ASP A 58 -39.10 4.64 22.23
N HIS A 59 -39.85 5.45 21.48
CA HIS A 59 -40.94 4.95 20.64
C HIS A 59 -40.49 4.04 19.47
N TYR A 60 -39.21 4.01 19.11
CA TYR A 60 -38.65 3.11 18.08
C TYR A 60 -38.32 1.70 18.57
N GLN A 61 -38.44 1.43 19.87
CA GLN A 61 -38.25 0.09 20.41
C GLN A 61 -39.17 -0.94 19.76
N ARG A 62 -40.41 -0.54 19.43
CA ARG A 62 -41.36 -1.41 18.71
C ARG A 62 -40.99 -1.65 17.24
N TYR A 63 -40.40 -0.66 16.57
CA TYR A 63 -40.14 -0.73 15.13
C TYR A 63 -38.88 -1.51 14.78
N THR A 64 -37.93 -1.58 15.70
CA THR A 64 -36.62 -2.20 15.53
C THR A 64 -36.54 -3.60 16.16
N GLY A 65 -37.67 -4.16 16.62
CA GLY A 65 -37.69 -5.45 17.30
C GLY A 65 -36.98 -5.45 18.65
N GLY A 66 -36.93 -4.30 19.33
CA GLY A 66 -36.30 -4.13 20.64
C GLY A 66 -34.85 -3.61 20.61
N LEU A 67 -34.28 -3.36 19.42
CA LEU A 67 -32.89 -2.89 19.29
C LEU A 67 -32.77 -1.36 19.49
N GLY A 68 -33.77 -0.59 19.07
CA GLY A 68 -33.86 0.85 19.27
C GLY A 68 -34.64 1.25 20.53
N GLY A 69 -34.65 2.55 20.85
CA GLY A 69 -35.30 3.11 22.03
C GLY A 69 -34.59 2.80 23.35
N GLY A 70 -33.35 2.34 23.31
CA GLY A 70 -32.51 2.13 24.50
C GLY A 70 -31.47 3.23 24.71
N ASP A 71 -30.60 3.06 25.72
CA ASP A 71 -29.54 4.02 26.08
C ASP A 71 -28.44 4.18 24.99
N ALA A 72 -28.47 3.35 23.94
CA ALA A 72 -27.53 3.38 22.83
C ALA A 72 -28.28 3.44 21.48
N ALA A 73 -27.79 4.28 20.56
CA ALA A 73 -28.30 4.33 19.19
C ALA A 73 -27.84 3.09 18.39
N CYS A 74 -28.66 2.62 17.44
CA CYS A 74 -28.32 1.54 16.54
C CYS A 74 -27.75 2.08 15.23
N ASN A 75 -26.54 2.63 15.28
CA ASN A 75 -25.81 3.14 14.13
C ASN A 75 -24.71 2.16 13.72
N HIS A 76 -25.10 0.99 13.22
CA HIS A 76 -24.13 0.01 12.76
C HIS A 76 -23.83 0.25 11.28
N VAL A 77 -22.62 0.74 10.97
CA VAL A 77 -22.12 0.92 9.61
C VAL A 77 -20.77 0.24 9.45
N ASN A 78 -20.56 -0.38 8.29
CA ASN A 78 -19.25 -0.81 7.83
C ASN A 78 -18.75 0.19 6.78
N VAL A 79 -17.53 0.69 6.95
CA VAL A 79 -16.88 1.59 5.98
C VAL A 79 -15.73 0.83 5.34
N ALA A 80 -15.84 0.51 4.06
CA ALA A 80 -14.78 -0.16 3.30
C ALA A 80 -13.77 0.84 2.70
N ALA A 81 -14.25 1.99 2.24
CA ALA A 81 -13.42 2.98 1.56
C ALA A 81 -13.98 4.40 1.70
N MET A 82 -13.10 5.38 1.54
CA MET A 82 -13.45 6.79 1.36
C MET A 82 -13.11 7.20 -0.07
N LYS A 83 -14.08 7.73 -0.82
CA LYS A 83 -13.87 8.22 -2.19
C LYS A 83 -13.68 9.73 -2.17
N LEU A 84 -12.57 10.20 -2.74
CA LEU A 84 -12.31 11.63 -2.95
C LEU A 84 -12.52 11.96 -4.43
N LEU A 85 -13.46 12.87 -4.72
CA LEU A 85 -13.80 13.29 -6.08
C LEU A 85 -13.44 14.77 -6.26
N PRO A 86 -12.79 15.15 -7.38
CA PRO A 86 -12.49 16.54 -7.65
C PRO A 86 -13.78 17.33 -7.90
N LEU A 87 -13.93 18.49 -7.26
CA LEU A 87 -15.07 19.39 -7.50
C LEU A 87 -14.95 20.13 -8.85
N ALA A 88 -13.72 20.36 -9.30
CA ALA A 88 -13.37 21.01 -10.56
C ALA A 88 -11.91 20.70 -10.92
N GLY A 89 -11.52 21.05 -12.15
CA GLY A 89 -10.19 20.79 -12.71
C GLY A 89 -10.25 19.76 -13.84
N GLU A 90 -9.30 19.82 -14.77
CA GLU A 90 -9.06 18.66 -15.63
C GLU A 90 -8.61 17.51 -14.72
N ALA A 91 -9.13 16.29 -14.97
CA ALA A 91 -8.49 15.10 -14.43
C ALA A 91 -7.00 15.22 -14.74
N ALA A 92 -6.15 14.97 -13.73
CA ALA A 92 -4.71 15.01 -13.94
C ALA A 92 -4.40 14.28 -15.26
N PRO A 93 -3.61 14.89 -16.17
CA PRO A 93 -3.35 14.28 -17.45
C PRO A 93 -2.88 12.85 -17.18
N THR A 94 -3.51 11.89 -17.84
CA THR A 94 -3.11 10.49 -17.81
C THR A 94 -1.71 10.45 -18.41
N VAL A 95 -0.68 10.60 -17.57
CA VAL A 95 0.71 10.41 -17.98
C VAL A 95 0.84 8.95 -18.38
N SER A 96 1.59 8.70 -19.47
CA SER A 96 1.86 7.43 -20.16
C SER A 96 1.14 6.22 -19.58
N PRO A 97 0.31 5.50 -20.38
CA PRO A 97 -0.64 4.54 -19.84
C PRO A 97 0.05 3.69 -18.78
N ALA A 98 -0.45 3.82 -17.55
CA ALA A 98 -0.04 2.97 -16.44
C ALA A 98 0.10 1.55 -16.97
N VAL A 99 1.22 0.88 -16.66
CA VAL A 99 1.40 -0.53 -17.02
C VAL A 99 0.10 -1.24 -16.67
N ALA A 100 -0.56 -1.81 -17.67
CA ALA A 100 -1.83 -2.47 -17.48
C ALA A 100 -1.53 -3.78 -16.78
N LEU A 101 -1.77 -3.81 -15.47
CA LEU A 101 -1.63 -5.01 -14.66
C LEU A 101 -2.95 -5.77 -14.71
N ASP A 102 -2.88 -7.05 -15.07
CA ASP A 102 -4.02 -7.96 -15.05
C ASP A 102 -3.67 -9.33 -14.47
N GLY A 103 -2.42 -9.53 -14.05
CA GLY A 103 -1.91 -10.79 -13.56
C GLY A 103 -1.54 -11.76 -14.68
N VAL A 104 -1.44 -11.33 -15.93
CA VAL A 104 -1.01 -12.20 -17.04
C VAL A 104 0.23 -11.60 -17.66
N ASP A 105 1.39 -12.22 -17.39
CA ASP A 105 2.69 -11.78 -17.90
C ASP A 105 2.99 -10.30 -17.59
N ASP A 106 2.54 -9.79 -16.43
CA ASP A 106 2.68 -8.37 -16.03
C ASP A 106 4.13 -7.87 -16.13
N ILE A 107 5.13 -8.75 -15.96
CA ILE A 107 6.55 -8.38 -16.06
C ILE A 107 6.95 -8.00 -17.49
N ASP A 108 6.31 -8.60 -18.50
CA ASP A 108 6.53 -8.30 -19.91
C ASP A 108 5.78 -7.03 -20.36
N ALA A 109 4.81 -6.57 -19.56
CA ALA A 109 4.15 -5.28 -19.75
C ALA A 109 4.99 -4.10 -19.25
N VAL A 110 5.98 -4.35 -18.38
CA VAL A 110 6.94 -3.33 -17.92
C VAL A 110 8.02 -3.12 -18.99
N ASP A 111 8.42 -1.87 -19.23
CA ASP A 111 9.54 -1.57 -20.13
C ASP A 111 10.77 -2.39 -19.71
N PRO A 112 11.39 -3.19 -20.60
CA PRO A 112 12.56 -3.99 -20.27
C PRO A 112 13.72 -3.19 -19.66
N ALA A 113 13.82 -1.88 -19.94
CA ALA A 113 14.81 -1.00 -19.34
C ALA A 113 14.56 -0.73 -17.84
N ALA A 114 13.33 -0.93 -17.36
CA ALA A 114 12.91 -0.78 -15.97
C ALA A 114 12.87 -2.14 -15.20
N VAL A 115 13.41 -3.20 -15.80
CA VAL A 115 13.44 -4.56 -15.22
C VAL A 115 14.87 -4.98 -14.91
N VAL A 116 15.10 -5.48 -13.69
CA VAL A 116 16.35 -6.10 -13.27
C VAL A 116 16.22 -7.61 -13.10
N SER A 117 17.29 -8.34 -13.42
CA SER A 117 17.45 -9.69 -12.89
C SER A 117 17.65 -9.63 -11.39
N ALA A 118 16.94 -10.48 -10.66
CA ALA A 118 17.03 -10.50 -9.22
C ALA A 118 18.37 -11.09 -8.76
N GLY A 119 19.02 -10.47 -7.77
CA GLY A 119 20.22 -11.02 -7.16
C GLY A 119 19.90 -12.24 -6.31
N ALA A 120 20.77 -13.26 -6.31
CA ALA A 120 20.52 -14.52 -5.60
C ALA A 120 19.14 -15.13 -5.91
N GLY A 121 18.69 -15.04 -7.16
CA GLY A 121 17.39 -15.56 -7.57
C GLY A 121 17.28 -17.07 -7.42
N LEU A 122 16.06 -17.55 -7.15
CA LEU A 122 15.78 -18.98 -7.10
C LEU A 122 15.89 -19.63 -8.48
N GLU A 123 15.57 -18.85 -9.52
CA GLU A 123 15.60 -19.30 -10.89
C GLU A 123 16.25 -18.25 -11.79
N SER A 124 16.76 -18.70 -12.95
CA SER A 124 17.41 -17.79 -13.92
C SER A 124 16.46 -16.77 -14.57
N TRP A 125 15.16 -17.01 -14.47
CA TRP A 125 14.13 -16.13 -14.99
C TRP A 125 13.61 -15.14 -13.95
N SER A 126 14.04 -15.22 -12.68
CA SER A 126 13.57 -14.31 -11.63
C SER A 126 13.96 -12.86 -11.90
N ARG A 127 12.97 -11.96 -11.80
CA ARG A 127 13.10 -10.56 -12.18
C ARG A 127 12.27 -9.66 -11.27
N VAL A 128 12.70 -8.41 -11.17
CA VAL A 128 11.93 -7.34 -10.55
C VAL A 128 11.83 -6.17 -11.52
N GLY A 129 10.61 -5.80 -11.85
CA GLY A 129 10.28 -4.59 -12.59
C GLY A 129 9.86 -3.48 -11.63
N LEU A 130 10.45 -2.30 -11.78
CA LEU A 130 10.05 -1.12 -11.03
C LEU A 130 9.93 0.06 -11.99
N THR A 131 8.70 0.54 -12.18
CA THR A 131 8.40 1.65 -13.08
C THR A 131 7.43 2.62 -12.42
N TRP A 132 7.28 3.81 -12.97
CA TRP A 132 6.37 4.80 -12.41
C TRP A 132 5.80 5.76 -13.45
N ASP A 133 4.65 6.32 -13.09
CA ASP A 133 3.98 7.41 -13.78
C ASP A 133 3.78 8.60 -12.82
N ALA A 134 2.93 9.57 -13.19
CA ALA A 134 2.67 10.73 -12.35
C ALA A 134 1.80 10.44 -11.10
N GLU A 135 1.16 9.27 -11.04
CA GLU A 135 0.21 8.92 -9.98
C GLU A 135 0.74 7.82 -9.05
N ALA A 136 1.56 6.90 -9.57
CA ALA A 136 1.95 5.71 -8.83
C ALA A 136 3.32 5.13 -9.22
N LEU A 137 3.88 4.42 -8.24
CA LEU A 137 4.92 3.40 -8.44
C LEU A 137 4.25 2.07 -8.81
N THR A 138 4.77 1.41 -9.83
CA THR A 138 4.39 0.05 -10.21
C THR A 138 5.55 -0.89 -9.92
N LEU A 139 5.27 -1.93 -9.12
CA LEU A 139 6.20 -2.99 -8.77
C LEU A 139 5.70 -4.30 -9.35
N VAL A 140 6.54 -5.01 -10.07
CA VAL A 140 6.26 -6.37 -10.56
C VAL A 140 7.39 -7.28 -10.15
N VAL A 141 7.08 -8.39 -9.50
CA VAL A 141 8.08 -9.39 -9.10
C VAL A 141 7.70 -10.70 -9.75
N ASN A 142 8.63 -11.27 -10.49
CA ASN A 142 8.54 -12.60 -11.05
C ASN A 142 9.55 -13.50 -10.32
N SER A 143 9.07 -14.46 -9.55
CA SER A 143 9.89 -15.35 -8.73
C SER A 143 9.20 -16.69 -8.47
N ARG A 144 9.99 -17.76 -8.47
CA ARG A 144 9.55 -19.09 -8.02
C ARG A 144 9.12 -19.11 -6.56
N ALA A 145 9.57 -18.16 -5.74
CA ALA A 145 9.21 -18.12 -4.33
C ALA A 145 7.69 -18.06 -4.10
N PHE A 146 6.94 -17.46 -5.03
CA PHE A 146 5.50 -17.30 -4.91
C PHE A 146 4.71 -18.61 -5.14
N GLU A 147 5.37 -19.69 -5.58
CA GLU A 147 4.82 -21.05 -5.50
C GLU A 147 4.54 -21.45 -4.04
N GLU A 148 5.25 -20.86 -3.08
CA GLU A 148 4.93 -20.98 -1.66
C GLU A 148 3.92 -19.90 -1.25
N ASP A 149 2.77 -20.35 -0.74
CA ASP A 149 1.61 -19.52 -0.34
C ASP A 149 2.01 -18.29 0.50
N TYR A 150 3.06 -18.45 1.30
CA TYR A 150 3.43 -17.54 2.37
C TYR A 150 4.82 -16.92 2.24
N ALA A 151 5.49 -17.02 1.10
CA ALA A 151 6.74 -16.29 0.89
C ALA A 151 6.43 -14.83 0.51
N PRO A 152 6.81 -13.82 1.33
CA PRO A 152 6.65 -12.43 0.96
C PRO A 152 7.87 -11.92 0.20
N PHE A 153 7.64 -11.07 -0.79
CA PHE A 153 8.63 -10.08 -1.22
C PHE A 153 8.41 -8.79 -0.44
N VAL A 154 9.50 -8.20 0.06
CA VAL A 154 9.48 -6.96 0.83
C VAL A 154 10.41 -5.96 0.19
N LEU A 155 9.89 -4.81 -0.24
CA LEU A 155 10.63 -3.67 -0.76
C LEU A 155 10.60 -2.53 0.26
N TYR A 156 11.73 -2.24 0.87
CA TYR A 156 11.92 -1.10 1.75
C TYR A 156 12.23 0.15 0.94
N VAL A 157 11.63 1.26 1.31
CA VAL A 157 11.68 2.53 0.60
C VAL A 157 11.94 3.68 1.57
N GLU A 158 12.96 4.48 1.31
CA GLU A 158 13.14 5.80 1.91
C GLU A 158 12.80 6.86 0.87
N ALA A 159 11.68 7.54 1.11
CA ALA A 159 11.18 8.66 0.32
C ALA A 159 11.99 9.93 0.64
N ASP A 160 12.41 10.67 -0.39
CA ASP A 160 13.23 11.89 -0.29
C ASP A 160 14.46 11.68 0.61
N ALA A 161 15.22 10.66 0.26
CA ALA A 161 16.25 10.08 1.11
C ALA A 161 17.33 11.08 1.57
N GLY A 162 17.60 11.07 2.87
CA GLY A 162 18.71 11.82 3.47
C GLY A 162 20.02 11.02 3.41
N PRO A 163 21.02 11.37 4.25
CA PRO A 163 22.16 10.48 4.48
C PRO A 163 21.69 9.09 4.94
N ALA A 164 22.24 8.03 4.35
CA ALA A 164 21.87 6.66 4.70
C ALA A 164 22.23 6.34 6.17
N VAL A 165 21.22 6.04 6.98
CA VAL A 165 21.38 5.61 8.38
C VAL A 165 20.91 4.17 8.52
N PRO A 166 21.81 3.19 8.71
CA PRO A 166 21.42 1.78 8.83
C PRO A 166 20.40 1.51 9.94
N THR A 167 19.48 0.58 9.70
CA THR A 167 18.49 0.13 10.68
C THR A 167 18.11 -1.33 10.42
N THR A 168 17.00 -1.79 10.99
CA THR A 168 16.38 -3.09 10.73
C THR A 168 15.01 -2.93 10.07
N GLY A 169 14.63 -3.89 9.24
CA GLY A 169 13.31 -3.96 8.62
C GLY A 169 12.28 -4.68 9.49
N PHE A 170 11.22 -5.12 8.82
CA PHE A 170 10.17 -5.96 9.40
C PHE A 170 10.67 -7.33 9.82
N GLU A 171 10.26 -7.78 11.00
CA GLU A 171 10.42 -9.18 11.38
C GLU A 171 9.43 -10.06 10.61
N TYR A 172 9.92 -11.18 10.07
CA TYR A 172 9.10 -12.20 9.45
C TYR A 172 9.67 -13.60 9.72
N SER A 173 8.84 -14.52 10.21
CA SER A 173 9.23 -15.91 10.49
C SER A 173 10.45 -16.07 11.41
N GLY A 174 10.60 -15.20 12.40
CA GLY A 174 11.71 -15.11 13.33
C GLY A 174 12.94 -14.37 12.82
N LEU A 175 12.86 -13.74 11.65
CA LEU A 175 14.00 -13.12 10.96
C LEU A 175 13.76 -11.62 10.75
N THR A 176 14.73 -10.78 11.13
CA THR A 176 14.64 -9.32 10.97
C THR A 176 15.78 -8.82 10.10
N PRO A 177 15.54 -8.33 8.86
CA PRO A 177 16.60 -7.98 7.93
C PRO A 177 17.32 -6.73 8.43
N ALA A 178 18.64 -6.73 8.36
CA ALA A 178 19.41 -5.49 8.45
C ALA A 178 19.21 -4.69 7.15
N LEU A 179 19.11 -3.36 7.27
CA LEU A 179 18.92 -2.43 6.16
C LEU A 179 20.03 -1.37 6.15
N PRO A 180 20.54 -0.97 4.97
CA PRO A 180 21.61 0.02 4.88
C PRO A 180 21.15 1.46 5.10
N PHE A 181 19.84 1.69 5.24
CA PHE A 181 19.22 2.99 5.48
C PHE A 181 17.94 2.85 6.30
N THR A 182 17.37 3.96 6.77
CA THR A 182 16.13 3.98 7.55
C THR A 182 14.94 4.19 6.63
N PRO A 183 14.12 3.16 6.36
CA PRO A 183 13.01 3.29 5.45
C PRO A 183 11.93 4.18 6.04
N THR A 184 11.29 4.93 5.15
CA THR A 184 10.01 5.61 5.45
C THR A 184 8.84 4.67 5.28
N HIS A 185 8.95 3.74 4.32
CA HIS A 185 7.89 2.83 3.93
C HIS A 185 8.44 1.44 3.60
N SER A 186 7.54 0.46 3.59
CA SER A 186 7.77 -0.87 3.06
C SER A 186 6.58 -1.26 2.20
N ILE A 187 6.85 -1.87 1.05
CA ILE A 187 5.85 -2.45 0.16
C ILE A 187 6.01 -3.96 0.24
N THR A 188 4.96 -4.66 0.65
CA THR A 188 4.97 -6.10 0.85
C THR A 188 4.02 -6.78 -0.13
N LEU A 189 4.53 -7.78 -0.84
CA LEU A 189 3.79 -8.61 -1.80
C LEU A 189 3.80 -10.06 -1.32
N ARG A 190 2.63 -10.67 -1.18
CA ARG A 190 2.47 -12.07 -0.76
C ARG A 190 1.19 -12.62 -1.37
N ARG A 191 1.23 -13.88 -1.79
CA ARG A 191 0.13 -14.54 -2.50
C ARG A 191 -1.09 -14.81 -1.62
N GLN A 192 -0.88 -15.39 -0.45
CA GLN A 192 -1.95 -15.69 0.50
C GLN A 192 -1.77 -14.99 1.84
N SER A 193 -2.90 -14.79 2.51
CA SER A 193 -2.96 -14.34 3.90
C SER A 193 -2.92 -15.43 4.95
N ASP A 194 -2.60 -15.02 6.17
CA ASP A 194 -2.81 -15.79 7.40
C ASP A 194 -3.79 -15.15 8.42
N SER A 195 -4.40 -13.97 8.17
CA SER A 195 -5.36 -13.35 9.11
C SER A 195 -6.78 -13.90 9.08
N GLY A 196 -7.02 -14.99 8.35
CA GLY A 196 -8.33 -15.66 8.29
C GLY A 196 -9.41 -14.88 7.51
N ASP A 197 -9.09 -13.69 7.00
CA ASP A 197 -9.89 -12.91 6.03
C ASP A 197 -9.50 -13.19 4.57
N GLY A 198 -8.47 -14.01 4.35
CA GLY A 198 -7.95 -14.34 3.02
C GLY A 198 -7.00 -13.29 2.43
N LEU A 199 -6.68 -12.18 3.14
CA LEU A 199 -6.04 -10.99 2.54
C LEU A 199 -4.66 -10.43 3.01
N GLY A 200 -3.83 -10.97 3.89
CA GLY A 200 -3.94 -10.75 5.32
C GLY A 200 -3.15 -9.53 5.75
N PRO A 201 -2.26 -9.61 6.76
CA PRO A 201 -1.48 -8.43 7.11
C PRO A 201 -0.58 -7.99 5.93
N TRP A 202 0.01 -8.94 5.21
CA TRP A 202 1.26 -8.73 4.46
C TRP A 202 1.15 -8.25 3.02
N ALA A 203 -0.03 -7.92 2.49
CA ALA A 203 -0.12 -7.30 1.15
C ALA A 203 -0.50 -5.83 1.31
N GLY A 204 0.47 -4.93 1.10
CA GLY A 204 0.20 -3.51 1.26
C GLY A 204 1.44 -2.63 1.38
N VAL A 205 1.17 -1.39 1.78
CA VAL A 205 2.18 -0.39 2.11
C VAL A 205 2.13 -0.09 3.59
N TRP A 206 3.30 -0.06 4.20
CA TRP A 206 3.49 0.20 5.61
C TRP A 206 4.36 1.42 5.78
N ALA A 207 4.03 2.30 6.71
CA ALA A 207 4.89 3.41 7.09
C ALA A 207 5.62 3.11 8.39
N TRP A 208 6.88 3.53 8.44
CA TRP A 208 7.69 3.48 9.65
C TRP A 208 7.35 4.68 10.54
N THR A 209 6.95 4.41 11.79
CA THR A 209 6.57 5.43 12.78
C THR A 209 7.74 5.90 13.64
N GLY A 210 8.96 5.39 13.38
CA GLY A 210 10.15 5.63 14.20
C GLY A 210 10.43 4.50 15.20
N SER A 211 9.41 3.73 15.59
CA SER A 211 9.55 2.59 16.50
C SER A 211 8.79 1.34 16.07
N ASP A 212 7.77 1.50 15.25
CA ASP A 212 6.92 0.40 14.77
C ASP A 212 6.42 0.69 13.35
N TRP A 213 5.85 -0.32 12.73
CA TRP A 213 5.26 -0.22 11.41
C TRP A 213 3.74 -0.16 11.47
N SER A 214 3.16 0.76 10.70
CA SER A 214 1.70 0.91 10.59
C SER A 214 1.25 0.71 9.15
N GLN A 215 0.20 -0.09 8.93
CA GLN A 215 -0.34 -0.32 7.59
C GLN A 215 -1.04 0.95 7.10
N HIS A 216 -0.49 1.57 6.05
CA HIS A 216 -1.03 2.78 5.43
C HIS A 216 -1.96 2.47 4.25
N LEU A 217 -1.67 1.41 3.51
CA LEU A 217 -2.51 0.93 2.42
C LEU A 217 -2.56 -0.59 2.49
N ARG A 218 -3.76 -1.15 2.37
CA ARG A 218 -3.95 -2.57 2.07
C ARG A 218 -4.19 -2.72 0.57
N PHE A 219 -3.56 -3.70 -0.05
CA PHE A 219 -3.83 -4.00 -1.44
C PHE A 219 -5.13 -4.78 -1.61
N GLU A 220 -5.85 -4.44 -2.68
CA GLU A 220 -7.08 -5.08 -3.11
C GLU A 220 -6.77 -5.95 -4.33
N PRO A 221 -6.99 -7.28 -4.26
CA PRO A 221 -6.77 -8.18 -5.38
C PRO A 221 -7.59 -7.80 -6.61
N GLY A 222 -6.94 -7.77 -7.78
CA GLY A 222 -7.55 -7.38 -9.05
C GLY A 222 -7.74 -5.87 -9.22
N VAL A 223 -7.28 -5.05 -8.27
CA VAL A 223 -7.39 -3.58 -8.33
C VAL A 223 -6.02 -2.93 -8.12
N THR A 224 -5.40 -3.14 -6.96
CA THR A 224 -4.09 -2.56 -6.63
C THR A 224 -2.98 -3.60 -6.50
N MET A 225 -3.33 -4.89 -6.47
CA MET A 225 -2.40 -6.00 -6.58
C MET A 225 -2.99 -7.10 -7.47
N PHE A 226 -2.15 -7.72 -8.28
CA PHE A 226 -2.52 -8.81 -9.17
C PHE A 226 -1.57 -9.98 -8.95
N THR A 227 -2.11 -11.19 -9.03
CA THR A 227 -1.37 -12.43 -8.87
C THR A 227 -1.62 -13.25 -10.11
N ALA A 228 -0.54 -13.70 -10.73
CA ALA A 228 -0.62 -14.51 -11.92
C ALA A 228 -1.08 -15.94 -11.64
N ALA A 229 -1.77 -16.52 -12.62
CA ALA A 229 -2.34 -17.86 -12.50
C ALA A 229 -1.28 -18.98 -12.44
N ASP A 230 -0.03 -18.67 -12.81
CA ASP A 230 1.12 -19.55 -12.67
C ASP A 230 1.78 -19.49 -11.29
N ASP A 231 1.26 -18.63 -10.39
CA ASP A 231 1.82 -18.36 -9.07
C ASP A 231 3.28 -17.87 -9.10
N HIS A 232 3.77 -17.31 -10.22
CA HIS A 232 5.15 -16.82 -10.34
C HIS A 232 5.25 -15.31 -10.33
N THR A 233 4.18 -14.60 -10.68
CA THR A 233 4.19 -13.14 -10.77
C THR A 233 3.20 -12.51 -9.80
N ILE A 234 3.70 -11.56 -9.00
CA ILE A 234 2.85 -10.65 -8.22
C ILE A 234 3.21 -9.23 -8.62
N SER A 235 2.20 -8.44 -8.94
CA SER A 235 2.34 -7.03 -9.29
C SER A 235 1.49 -6.17 -8.35
N ALA A 236 1.91 -4.93 -8.14
CA ALA A 236 1.15 -3.96 -7.39
C ALA A 236 1.37 -2.54 -7.92
N ARG A 237 0.32 -1.71 -7.78
CA ARG A 237 0.36 -0.29 -8.06
C ARG A 237 0.19 0.49 -6.74
N VAL A 238 1.21 1.26 -6.39
CA VAL A 238 1.30 2.03 -5.15
C VAL A 238 1.16 3.52 -5.47
N PRO A 239 0.05 4.16 -5.07
CA PRO A 239 -0.12 5.60 -5.29
C PRO A 239 0.96 6.43 -4.60
N TRP A 240 1.45 7.46 -5.28
CA TRP A 240 2.46 8.36 -4.73
C TRP A 240 2.01 9.07 -3.47
N SER A 241 0.72 9.38 -3.37
CA SER A 241 0.11 9.95 -2.17
C SER A 241 0.32 9.09 -0.92
N VAL A 242 0.43 7.77 -1.06
CA VAL A 242 0.69 6.85 0.05
C VAL A 242 2.15 6.91 0.49
N LEU A 243 3.07 7.20 -0.44
CA LEU A 243 4.51 7.32 -0.16
C LEU A 243 4.96 8.75 0.16
N GLY A 244 4.03 9.72 0.21
CA GLY A 244 4.33 11.13 0.46
C GLY A 244 4.72 11.94 -0.78
N SER A 245 4.50 11.42 -1.99
CA SER A 245 4.85 12.04 -3.28
C SER A 245 6.31 12.49 -3.39
N PRO A 246 7.27 11.57 -3.15
CA PRO A 246 8.68 11.92 -3.15
C PRO A 246 9.19 12.29 -4.55
N SER A 247 10.32 13.00 -4.55
CA SER A 247 11.11 13.28 -5.75
C SER A 247 12.22 12.24 -5.97
N THR A 248 12.64 11.56 -4.90
CA THR A 248 13.68 10.52 -4.95
C THR A 248 13.32 9.34 -4.06
N LEU A 249 13.79 8.15 -4.42
CA LEU A 249 13.67 6.95 -3.59
C LEU A 249 15.03 6.34 -3.33
N ARG A 250 15.24 5.81 -2.14
CA ARG A 250 16.25 4.80 -1.87
C ARG A 250 15.57 3.47 -1.56
N ILE A 251 16.01 2.39 -2.22
CA ILE A 251 15.34 1.09 -2.12
C ILE A 251 16.28 -0.07 -1.81
N VAL A 252 15.75 -1.05 -1.08
CA VAL A 252 16.24 -2.43 -1.03
C VAL A 252 15.06 -3.39 -0.96
N GLY A 253 15.15 -4.53 -1.65
CA GLY A 253 14.11 -5.53 -1.72
C GLY A 253 14.66 -6.95 -1.65
N HIS A 254 13.87 -7.87 -1.11
CA HIS A 254 14.17 -9.29 -1.09
C HIS A 254 12.91 -10.13 -0.84
N VAL A 255 12.95 -11.39 -1.25
CA VAL A 255 12.05 -12.44 -0.76
C VAL A 255 12.55 -12.96 0.58
N VAL A 256 11.64 -13.12 1.54
CA VAL A 256 11.88 -13.92 2.74
C VAL A 256 11.52 -15.37 2.42
N TRP A 257 12.53 -16.22 2.25
CA TRP A 257 12.37 -17.62 1.87
C TRP A 257 12.35 -18.56 3.08
N ALA A 258 12.91 -18.13 4.22
CA ALA A 258 12.85 -18.80 5.53
C ALA A 258 13.29 -20.28 5.53
N GLN A 259 14.05 -20.71 4.52
CA GLN A 259 14.70 -22.02 4.48
C GLN A 259 16.07 -21.92 5.15
N PRO A 260 16.49 -22.93 5.93
CA PRO A 260 17.82 -22.93 6.55
C PRO A 260 18.93 -22.75 5.51
N PHE A 261 19.83 -21.78 5.74
CA PHE A 261 20.93 -21.38 4.85
C PHE A 261 20.54 -20.73 3.52
N GLU A 262 19.24 -20.56 3.29
CA GLU A 262 18.67 -19.91 2.12
C GLU A 262 17.58 -18.94 2.55
N GLU A 263 17.76 -18.27 3.68
CA GLU A 263 16.67 -17.54 4.31
C GLU A 263 16.08 -16.43 3.42
N TRP A 264 16.84 -15.97 2.41
CA TRP A 264 16.52 -14.87 1.50
C TRP A 264 16.88 -15.20 0.07
N LYS A 265 16.09 -14.65 -0.86
CA LYS A 265 16.28 -14.72 -2.31
C LYS A 265 15.83 -13.43 -2.96
N GLU A 266 15.98 -13.33 -4.27
CA GLU A 266 15.40 -12.27 -5.10
C GLU A 266 15.75 -10.84 -4.67
N LEU A 267 17.05 -10.56 -4.55
CA LEU A 267 17.59 -9.29 -4.11
C LEU A 267 17.44 -8.18 -5.15
N VAL A 268 17.08 -6.98 -4.67
CA VAL A 268 17.17 -5.74 -5.42
C VAL A 268 17.71 -4.63 -4.52
N PRO A 269 18.81 -3.94 -4.87
CA PRO A 269 19.75 -4.31 -5.93
C PRO A 269 20.46 -5.64 -5.62
N TYR A 270 21.16 -6.18 -6.61
CA TYR A 270 21.83 -7.49 -6.53
C TYR A 270 22.90 -7.61 -5.42
N ASN A 271 23.38 -6.48 -4.88
CA ASN A 271 24.41 -6.42 -3.85
C ASN A 271 23.85 -6.20 -2.42
N HIS A 272 22.52 -6.14 -2.25
CA HIS A 272 21.88 -6.17 -0.93
C HIS A 272 22.12 -7.51 -0.24
N THR A 273 22.32 -7.54 1.06
CA THR A 273 22.58 -8.78 1.82
C THR A 273 21.79 -8.79 3.13
N PRO A 274 20.50 -9.17 3.11
CA PRO A 274 19.70 -9.19 4.33
C PRO A 274 20.30 -10.17 5.36
N TRP A 275 20.14 -9.84 6.64
CA TRP A 275 20.67 -10.57 7.79
C TRP A 275 22.20 -10.69 7.88
N ALA A 276 22.95 -9.89 7.12
CA ALA A 276 24.39 -9.75 7.33
C ALA A 276 24.72 -8.85 8.55
N ALA A 277 25.86 -9.10 9.19
CA ALA A 277 26.35 -8.26 10.31
C ALA A 277 26.71 -6.82 9.87
N SER A 278 26.99 -6.61 8.59
CA SER A 278 27.12 -5.31 7.95
C SER A 278 26.37 -5.34 6.63
N VAL A 279 25.43 -4.42 6.46
CA VAL A 279 24.62 -4.31 5.24
C VAL A 279 25.13 -3.15 4.39
N SER A 280 25.31 -3.47 3.12
CA SER A 280 25.61 -2.56 2.01
C SER A 280 24.71 -2.96 0.84
N GLY A 281 24.64 -2.15 -0.21
CA GLY A 281 23.77 -2.47 -1.34
C GLY A 281 22.42 -1.82 -1.23
N TYR A 282 22.26 -0.64 -1.82
CA TYR A 282 20.96 -0.02 -2.09
C TYR A 282 20.98 0.69 -3.44
N ALA A 283 19.80 0.91 -4.01
CA ALA A 283 19.65 1.72 -5.21
C ALA A 283 19.00 3.06 -4.86
N GLU A 284 19.52 4.15 -5.42
CA GLU A 284 18.89 5.47 -5.41
C GLU A 284 18.28 5.77 -6.78
N LEU A 285 17.05 6.27 -6.77
CA LEU A 285 16.22 6.53 -7.94
C LEU A 285 15.80 8.00 -7.93
N ASP A 286 15.99 8.68 -9.07
CA ASP A 286 15.46 10.01 -9.33
C ASP A 286 14.11 9.85 -10.06
N LEU A 287 13.01 10.21 -9.39
CA LEU A 287 11.67 10.01 -9.93
C LEU A 287 11.32 11.04 -11.03
N SER A 288 12.15 12.07 -11.22
CA SER A 288 12.02 12.99 -12.36
C SER A 288 12.63 12.42 -13.65
N ALA A 289 13.45 11.37 -13.55
CA ALA A 289 14.03 10.66 -14.66
C ALA A 289 13.14 9.49 -15.11
N PRO A 290 13.31 8.99 -16.36
CA PRO A 290 12.70 7.73 -16.78
C PRO A 290 13.08 6.57 -15.84
N PRO A 291 12.23 5.54 -15.72
CA PRO A 291 12.42 4.42 -14.78
C PRO A 291 13.53 3.42 -15.16
N GLU A 292 14.48 3.82 -16.01
CA GLU A 292 15.53 2.96 -16.52
C GLU A 292 16.53 2.55 -15.42
N VAL A 293 16.77 1.26 -15.29
CA VAL A 293 17.72 0.67 -14.32
C VAL A 293 19.13 1.25 -14.49
N SER A 294 19.54 1.56 -15.73
CA SER A 294 20.84 2.18 -16.00
C SER A 294 21.02 3.56 -15.37
N LEU A 295 19.93 4.19 -14.94
CA LEU A 295 19.93 5.48 -14.23
C LEU A 295 19.91 5.30 -12.71
N TRP A 296 19.74 4.08 -12.21
CA TRP A 296 19.78 3.82 -10.77
C TRP A 296 21.20 3.94 -10.26
N THR A 297 21.38 4.66 -9.15
CA THR A 297 22.68 4.73 -8.49
C THR A 297 22.78 3.63 -7.45
N VAL A 298 23.45 2.53 -7.81
CA VAL A 298 23.71 1.41 -6.88
C VAL A 298 24.92 1.73 -6.01
N ARG A 299 24.77 1.62 -4.69
CA ARG A 299 25.81 1.90 -3.69
C ARG A 299 26.04 0.72 -2.75
#